data_AF-A0A7J5EGE5-F1
#
_entry.id   AF-A0A7J5EGE5-F1
#
_cell.length_a   1.000
_cell.length_b   1.000
_cell.length_c   1.000
_cell.angle_alpha   90.00
_cell.angle_beta   90.00
_cell.angle_gamma   90.00
#
_symmetry.space_group_name_H-M   'P 1'
#
loop_
_entity.id
_entity.type
_entity.pdbx_description
1 polymer ?
#
loop_
_entity_poly.entity_id
_entity_poly.type
_entity_poly.pdbx_seq_one_letter_code
_entity_poly.pdbx_strand_id
1 'polypeptide(L)'
;MGLLDAILGLFGGAAKVDYGKINPDDIEAYWRVDHDVDQGERAGPAQLAQALAKWGLRDMDHWEKVKEALAVRHNSNPEFAMAASRVQYEAQMANMAGSYQMPPEYATAPHGITLDRYAAINARLQLGHAAAAVLAEFRIDTARWTEVDSTWKWRMGPQADAMAASILSSSYFAMHQQAMAAYGRR
;
A
#
# COMPACT_ATOMS: atom_id res chain seq x y z
N MET A 1 1.05 -42.15 8.83
CA MET A 1 2.22 -41.58 9.53
C MET A 1 3.45 -42.09 8.83
N GLY A 2 4.11 -41.22 8.07
CA GLY A 2 5.18 -41.62 7.15
C GLY A 2 6.53 -41.69 7.88
N LEU A 3 7.44 -42.51 7.35
CA LEU A 3 8.83 -42.60 7.82
C LEU A 3 9.55 -41.24 7.85
N LEU A 4 9.07 -40.28 7.04
CA LEU A 4 9.54 -38.88 7.00
C LEU A 4 9.13 -38.07 8.24
N ASP A 5 7.99 -38.37 8.89
CA ASP A 5 7.57 -37.69 10.12
C ASP A 5 8.44 -38.10 11.32
N ALA A 6 9.02 -39.30 11.28
CA ALA A 6 9.88 -39.82 12.35
C ALA A 6 11.30 -39.24 12.29
N ILE A 7 11.82 -38.91 11.10
CA ILE A 7 13.17 -38.34 10.93
C ILE A 7 13.19 -36.85 11.33
N LEU A 8 12.09 -36.12 11.11
CA LEU A 8 11.95 -34.71 11.55
C LEU A 8 11.67 -34.57 13.06
N GLY A 9 11.28 -35.66 13.75
CA GLY A 9 11.06 -35.68 15.19
C GLY A 9 12.32 -35.93 16.05
N LEU A 10 13.45 -36.32 15.44
CA LEU A 10 14.67 -36.76 16.14
C LEU A 10 15.75 -35.67 16.29
N PHE A 11 15.61 -34.54 15.58
CA PHE A 11 16.45 -33.36 15.75
C PHE A 11 15.56 -32.20 16.18
N GLY A 12 15.53 -31.93 17.49
CA GLY A 12 14.97 -30.74 18.15
C GLY A 12 13.89 -30.00 17.37
N GLY A 13 12.62 -30.33 17.66
CA GLY A 13 11.45 -29.72 17.02
C GLY A 13 11.68 -28.24 16.76
N ALA A 14 11.59 -27.84 15.49
CA ALA A 14 11.78 -26.45 15.06
C ALA A 14 10.96 -25.56 15.99
N ALA A 15 11.63 -24.82 16.86
CA ALA A 15 10.98 -23.83 17.68
C ALA A 15 10.16 -22.98 16.72
N LYS A 16 8.84 -22.90 16.91
CA LYS A 16 7.98 -22.07 16.08
C LYS A 16 8.61 -20.68 16.07
N VAL A 17 9.12 -20.25 14.92
CA VAL A 17 9.67 -18.91 14.76
C VAL A 17 8.55 -17.94 15.07
N ASP A 18 8.78 -17.05 16.02
CA ASP A 18 7.87 -15.97 16.34
C ASP A 18 8.05 -14.90 15.25
N TYR A 19 7.07 -14.78 14.34
CA TYR A 19 7.14 -13.82 13.24
C TYR A 19 6.64 -12.42 13.63
N GLY A 20 6.26 -12.20 14.90
CA GLY A 20 5.59 -10.97 15.31
C GLY A 20 4.30 -10.76 14.51
N LYS A 21 4.17 -9.61 13.84
CA LYS A 21 3.02 -9.28 12.96
C LYS A 21 3.25 -9.61 11.48
N ILE A 22 4.37 -10.23 11.15
CA ILE A 22 4.75 -10.50 9.76
C ILE A 22 4.00 -11.76 9.29
N ASN A 23 3.34 -11.67 8.14
CA ASN A 23 2.78 -12.85 7.49
C ASN A 23 3.92 -13.63 6.80
N PRO A 24 4.24 -14.86 7.23
CA PRO A 24 5.35 -15.63 6.68
C PRO A 24 5.11 -16.13 5.24
N ASP A 25 3.91 -15.96 4.70
CA ASP A 25 3.60 -16.28 3.30
C ASP A 25 3.61 -15.04 2.38
N ASP A 26 3.69 -13.84 2.94
CA ASP A 26 3.80 -12.59 2.18
C ASP A 26 5.28 -12.27 1.88
N ILE A 27 5.69 -12.58 0.65
CA ILE A 27 7.05 -12.31 0.16
C ILE A 27 7.43 -10.83 0.19
N GLU A 28 6.48 -9.90 0.10
CA GLU A 28 6.74 -8.46 0.15
C GLU A 28 6.83 -7.96 1.59
N ALA A 29 6.16 -8.61 2.55
CA ALA A 29 6.28 -8.27 3.96
C ALA A 29 7.73 -8.40 4.46
N TYR A 30 8.46 -9.42 4.01
CA TYR A 30 9.90 -9.56 4.29
C TYR A 30 10.67 -8.30 3.90
N TRP A 31 10.53 -7.85 2.65
CA TRP A 31 11.28 -6.70 2.12
C TRP A 31 10.84 -5.38 2.75
N ARG A 32 9.56 -5.24 3.10
CA ARG A 32 9.05 -4.04 3.79
C ARG A 32 9.64 -3.91 5.19
N VAL A 33 9.73 -5.02 5.93
CA VAL A 33 10.34 -5.03 7.27
C VAL A 33 11.83 -4.74 7.18
N ASP A 34 12.55 -5.41 6.28
CA ASP A 34 14.00 -5.22 6.08
C ASP A 34 14.32 -3.76 5.74
N HIS A 35 13.54 -3.14 4.85
CA HIS A 35 13.67 -1.72 4.53
C HIS A 35 13.38 -0.81 5.73
N ASP A 36 12.29 -1.02 6.47
CA ASP A 36 11.95 -0.19 7.64
C ASP A 36 13.01 -0.28 8.74
N VAL A 37 13.55 -1.47 8.98
CA VAL A 37 14.61 -1.71 9.97
C VAL A 37 15.91 -1.02 9.53
N ASP A 38 16.37 -1.17 8.28
CA ASP A 38 17.56 -0.50 7.75
C ASP A 38 17.44 1.04 7.82
N GLN A 39 16.28 1.60 7.51
CA GLN A 39 16.02 3.03 7.68
C GLN A 39 16.08 3.46 9.15
N GLY A 40 15.50 2.64 10.04
CA GLY A 40 15.56 2.85 11.48
C GLY A 40 16.98 2.84 12.04
N GLU A 41 17.81 1.86 11.61
CA GLU A 41 19.23 1.77 11.99
C GLU A 41 20.02 3.01 11.57
N ARG A 42 19.79 3.52 10.35
CA ARG A 42 20.46 4.72 9.84
C ARG A 42 20.01 6.00 10.56
N ALA A 43 18.74 6.09 10.93
CA ALA A 43 18.19 7.27 11.59
C ALA A 43 18.54 7.33 13.09
N GLY A 44 18.77 6.17 13.72
CA GLY A 44 19.27 6.05 15.08
C GLY A 44 18.39 5.18 15.99
N PRO A 45 18.83 4.95 17.25
CA PRO A 45 18.24 3.92 18.12
C PRO A 45 16.74 4.08 18.39
N ALA A 46 16.24 5.32 18.46
CA ALA A 46 14.82 5.58 18.69
C ALA A 46 13.95 5.19 17.48
N GLN A 47 14.42 5.50 16.26
CA GLN A 47 13.74 5.13 15.02
C GLN A 47 13.82 3.63 14.77
N LEU A 48 14.95 3.00 15.08
CA LEU A 48 15.08 1.53 15.06
C LEU A 48 14.06 0.85 15.97
N ALA A 49 13.93 1.30 17.22
CA ALA A 49 12.95 0.75 18.15
C ALA A 49 11.50 0.93 17.64
N GLN A 50 11.19 2.06 17.00
CA GLN A 50 9.88 2.29 16.38
C GLN A 50 9.63 1.35 15.20
N ALA A 51 10.62 1.14 14.33
CA ALA A 51 10.53 0.22 13.21
C ALA A 51 10.29 -1.22 13.67
N LEU A 52 11.05 -1.70 14.66
CA LEU A 52 10.87 -3.04 15.23
C LEU A 52 9.48 -3.19 15.88
N ALA A 53 9.06 -2.21 16.69
CA ALA A 53 7.75 -2.24 17.36
C ALA A 53 6.57 -2.23 16.37
N LYS A 54 6.69 -1.51 15.24
CA LYS A 54 5.68 -1.47 14.16
C LYS A 54 5.34 -2.90 13.70
N TRP A 55 6.35 -3.73 13.54
CA TRP A 55 6.25 -5.11 13.05
C TRP A 55 6.09 -6.17 14.16
N GLY A 56 6.00 -5.75 15.43
CA GLY A 56 5.90 -6.67 16.56
C GLY A 56 7.20 -7.42 16.86
N LEU A 57 8.34 -6.88 16.41
CA LEU A 57 9.67 -7.40 16.71
C LEU A 57 10.15 -6.82 18.05
N ARG A 58 10.88 -7.61 18.84
CA ARG A 58 11.32 -7.24 20.20
C ARG A 58 12.60 -6.42 20.16
N ASP A 59 13.53 -6.88 19.35
CA ASP A 59 14.90 -6.40 19.23
C ASP A 59 15.47 -6.87 17.88
N MET A 60 16.71 -6.48 17.61
CA MET A 60 17.44 -6.89 16.40
C MET A 60 17.71 -8.40 16.36
N ASP A 61 17.96 -9.03 17.51
CA ASP A 61 18.19 -10.48 17.57
C ASP A 61 16.93 -11.26 17.18
N HIS A 62 15.75 -10.75 17.54
CA HIS A 62 14.47 -11.28 17.10
C HIS A 62 14.31 -11.09 15.59
N TRP A 63 14.68 -9.92 15.07
CA TRP A 63 14.62 -9.65 13.63
C TRP A 63 15.53 -10.59 12.83
N GLU A 64 16.80 -10.78 13.21
CA GLU A 64 17.73 -11.65 12.48
C GLU A 64 17.23 -13.09 12.38
N LYS A 65 16.66 -13.63 13.47
CA LYS A 65 16.06 -14.97 13.45
C LYS A 65 14.85 -15.07 12.53
N VAL A 66 14.01 -14.03 12.48
CA VAL A 66 12.86 -13.96 11.57
C VAL A 66 13.34 -13.83 10.12
N LYS A 67 14.33 -12.98 9.88
CA LYS A 67 14.94 -12.73 8.57
C LYS A 67 15.51 -14.01 7.99
N GLU A 68 16.31 -14.76 8.75
CA GLU A 68 16.85 -16.06 8.33
C GLU A 68 15.74 -17.06 8.00
N ALA A 69 14.72 -17.16 8.85
CA ALA A 69 13.61 -18.09 8.62
C ALA A 69 12.80 -17.76 7.37
N LEU A 70 12.53 -16.48 7.11
CA LEU A 70 11.82 -16.02 5.91
C LEU A 70 12.68 -16.19 4.65
N ALA A 71 13.98 -15.87 4.74
CA ALA A 71 14.91 -16.05 3.63
C ALA A 71 14.97 -17.53 3.20
N VAL A 72 15.12 -18.46 4.15
CA VAL A 72 15.12 -19.92 3.85
C VAL A 72 13.79 -20.34 3.24
N ARG A 73 12.66 -19.85 3.76
CA ARG A 73 11.32 -20.19 3.27
C ARG A 73 11.10 -19.77 1.82
N HIS A 74 11.61 -18.61 1.42
CA HIS A 74 11.37 -18.03 0.11
C HIS A 74 12.54 -18.15 -0.89
N ASN A 75 13.69 -18.71 -0.49
CA ASN A 75 14.89 -18.80 -1.32
C ASN A 75 14.68 -19.46 -2.70
N SER A 76 13.76 -20.42 -2.79
CA SER A 76 13.44 -21.10 -4.05
C SER A 76 12.37 -20.39 -4.89
N ASN A 77 11.80 -19.28 -4.41
CA ASN A 77 10.74 -18.56 -5.09
C ASN A 77 11.32 -17.46 -6.00
N PRO A 78 11.19 -17.55 -7.33
CA PRO A 78 11.68 -16.52 -8.25
C PRO A 78 11.03 -15.14 -8.03
N GLU A 79 9.80 -15.10 -7.48
CA GLU A 79 9.14 -13.84 -7.11
C GLU A 79 9.79 -13.14 -5.91
N PHE A 80 10.57 -13.86 -5.09
CA PHE A 80 11.18 -13.27 -3.90
C PHE A 80 12.19 -12.18 -4.25
N ALA A 81 13.02 -12.39 -5.27
CA ALA A 81 13.95 -11.37 -5.75
C ALA A 81 13.23 -10.19 -6.45
N MET A 82 12.13 -10.47 -7.16
CA MET A 82 11.34 -9.42 -7.82
C MET A 82 10.54 -8.57 -6.83
N ALA A 83 10.09 -9.16 -5.71
CA ALA A 83 9.42 -8.46 -4.62
C ALA A 83 10.32 -7.38 -4.00
N ALA A 84 11.64 -7.60 -3.94
CA ALA A 84 12.60 -6.60 -3.47
C ALA A 84 12.51 -5.31 -4.31
N SER A 85 12.54 -5.44 -5.64
CA SER A 85 12.44 -4.32 -6.56
C SER A 85 11.11 -3.59 -6.45
N ARG A 86 10.00 -4.32 -6.24
CA ARG A 86 8.68 -3.72 -6.04
C ARG A 86 8.62 -2.88 -4.77
N VAL A 87 9.08 -3.44 -3.64
CA VAL A 87 9.09 -2.73 -2.36
C VAL A 87 10.05 -1.53 -2.38
N GLN A 88 11.22 -1.66 -3.01
CA GLN A 88 12.13 -0.53 -3.20
C GLN A 88 11.50 0.58 -4.04
N TYR A 89 10.79 0.22 -5.12
CA TYR A 89 10.06 1.18 -5.93
C TYR A 89 8.95 1.87 -5.13
N GLU A 90 8.17 1.13 -4.36
CA GLU A 90 7.15 1.69 -3.45
C GLU A 90 7.77 2.67 -2.44
N ALA A 91 8.86 2.28 -1.79
CA ALA A 91 9.55 3.12 -0.81
C ALA A 91 10.15 4.38 -1.47
N GLN A 92 10.72 4.25 -2.67
CA GLN A 92 11.23 5.37 -3.44
C GLN A 92 10.10 6.34 -3.81
N MET A 93 8.97 5.83 -4.31
CA MET A 93 7.80 6.65 -4.62
C MET A 93 7.23 7.32 -3.37
N ALA A 94 7.17 6.65 -2.23
CA ALA A 94 6.73 7.23 -0.96
C ALA A 94 7.67 8.37 -0.49
N ASN A 95 8.99 8.16 -0.57
CA ASN A 95 9.99 9.18 -0.24
C ASN A 95 9.92 10.39 -1.19
N MET A 96 9.70 10.14 -2.48
CA MET A 96 9.51 11.21 -3.46
C MET A 96 8.19 11.96 -3.23
N ALA A 97 7.10 11.26 -2.92
CA ALA A 97 5.81 11.89 -2.61
C ALA A 97 5.86 12.83 -1.39
N GLY A 98 6.69 12.52 -0.38
CA GLY A 98 6.87 13.38 0.79
C GLY A 98 7.57 14.73 0.51
N SER A 99 8.33 14.82 -0.59
CA SER A 99 9.04 16.06 -1.01
C SER A 99 8.50 16.67 -2.30
N TYR A 100 7.64 15.93 -3.02
CA TYR A 100 7.05 16.37 -4.27
C TYR A 100 5.99 17.44 -4.03
N GLN A 101 6.27 18.68 -4.46
CA GLN A 101 5.28 19.73 -4.56
C GLN A 101 4.42 19.51 -5.80
N MET A 102 3.20 19.03 -5.58
CA MET A 102 2.20 18.84 -6.63
C MET A 102 2.02 20.16 -7.39
N PRO A 103 2.26 20.20 -8.71
CA PRO A 103 2.08 21.42 -9.48
C PRO A 103 0.62 21.91 -9.41
N PRO A 104 0.37 23.23 -9.45
CA PRO A 104 -0.98 23.78 -9.27
C PRO A 104 -2.03 23.19 -10.22
N GLU A 105 -1.65 22.84 -11.45
CA GLU A 105 -2.51 22.24 -12.46
C GLU A 105 -2.98 20.82 -12.10
N TYR A 106 -2.29 20.12 -11.19
CA TYR A 106 -2.69 18.82 -10.63
C TYR A 106 -3.39 18.95 -9.28
N ALA A 107 -3.04 19.98 -8.50
CA ALA A 107 -3.61 20.23 -7.17
C ALA A 107 -4.99 20.92 -7.20
N THR A 108 -5.29 21.71 -8.25
CA THR A 108 -6.52 22.52 -8.31
C THR A 108 -7.76 21.67 -8.57
N ALA A 109 -8.77 21.77 -7.72
CA ALA A 109 -10.03 21.03 -7.85
C ALA A 109 -10.90 21.57 -9.01
N PRO A 110 -11.18 20.78 -10.07
CA PRO A 110 -12.07 21.21 -11.14
C PRO A 110 -13.48 21.41 -10.60
N HIS A 111 -14.08 22.59 -10.84
CA HIS A 111 -15.41 22.96 -10.32
C HIS A 111 -15.55 22.79 -8.78
N GLY A 112 -14.45 22.87 -8.04
CA GLY A 112 -14.46 22.65 -6.58
C GLY A 112 -14.65 21.19 -6.15
N ILE A 113 -14.58 20.23 -7.09
CA ILE A 113 -14.61 18.79 -6.80
C ILE A 113 -13.19 18.30 -6.55
N THR A 114 -12.86 18.15 -5.27
CA THR A 114 -11.62 17.56 -4.78
C THR A 114 -11.54 16.06 -5.10
N LEU A 115 -10.35 15.47 -5.02
CA LEU A 115 -10.13 14.06 -5.38
C LEU A 115 -10.95 13.08 -4.52
N ASP A 116 -11.11 13.37 -3.23
CA ASP A 116 -11.93 12.58 -2.31
C ASP A 116 -13.42 12.62 -2.69
N ARG A 117 -13.93 13.79 -3.09
CA ARG A 117 -15.31 13.93 -3.58
C ARG A 117 -15.50 13.22 -4.91
N TYR A 118 -14.55 13.32 -5.81
CA TYR A 118 -14.55 12.59 -7.08
C TYR A 118 -14.61 11.07 -6.85
N ALA A 119 -13.76 10.54 -5.95
CA ALA A 119 -13.78 9.14 -5.56
C ALA A 119 -15.12 8.71 -4.92
N ALA A 120 -15.69 9.55 -4.06
CA ALA A 120 -16.98 9.27 -3.42
C ALA A 120 -18.16 9.25 -4.42
N ILE A 121 -18.17 10.17 -5.40
CA ILE A 121 -19.18 10.17 -6.47
C ILE A 121 -19.05 8.88 -7.29
N ASN A 122 -17.85 8.54 -7.76
CA ASN A 122 -17.63 7.34 -8.57
C ASN A 122 -18.00 6.05 -7.83
N ALA A 123 -17.68 5.95 -6.54
CA ALA A 123 -18.07 4.79 -5.74
C ALA A 123 -19.59 4.60 -5.70
N ARG A 124 -20.36 5.69 -5.49
CA ARG A 124 -21.83 5.62 -5.48
C ARG A 124 -22.40 5.29 -6.86
N LEU A 125 -21.83 5.86 -7.93
CA LEU A 125 -22.23 5.51 -9.29
C LEU A 125 -21.97 4.03 -9.59
N GLN A 126 -20.81 3.50 -9.18
CA GLN A 126 -20.45 2.09 -9.35
C GLN A 126 -21.35 1.15 -8.54
N LEU A 127 -21.81 1.58 -7.35
CA LEU A 127 -22.81 0.88 -6.55
C LEU A 127 -24.23 0.99 -7.10
N GLY A 128 -24.43 1.68 -8.24
CA GLY A 128 -25.73 1.77 -8.92
C GLY A 128 -26.66 2.87 -8.42
N HIS A 129 -26.17 3.81 -7.61
CA HIS A 129 -26.97 4.97 -7.22
C HIS A 129 -27.32 5.84 -8.44
N ALA A 130 -28.51 6.44 -8.43
CA ALA A 130 -28.97 7.28 -9.52
C ALA A 130 -28.06 8.50 -9.72
N ALA A 131 -27.46 8.63 -10.91
CA ALA A 131 -26.48 9.66 -11.20
C ALA A 131 -26.99 11.09 -10.93
N ALA A 132 -28.21 11.41 -11.36
CA ALA A 132 -28.79 12.74 -11.12
C ALA A 132 -28.90 13.08 -9.63
N ALA A 133 -29.24 12.10 -8.77
CA ALA A 133 -29.33 12.31 -7.34
C ALA A 133 -27.94 12.51 -6.71
N VAL A 134 -26.96 11.67 -7.08
CA VAL A 134 -25.58 11.79 -6.61
C VAL A 134 -25.01 13.16 -6.99
N LEU A 135 -25.08 13.54 -8.27
CA LEU A 135 -24.52 14.81 -8.74
C LEU A 135 -25.20 16.03 -8.08
N ALA A 136 -26.51 15.98 -7.87
CA ALA A 136 -27.25 17.04 -7.18
C ALA A 136 -26.77 17.25 -5.73
N GLU A 137 -26.43 16.19 -4.99
CA GLU A 137 -25.87 16.31 -3.63
C GLU A 137 -24.55 17.09 -3.60
N PHE A 138 -23.73 16.95 -4.64
CA PHE A 138 -22.48 17.68 -4.80
C PHE A 138 -22.64 19.02 -5.54
N ARG A 139 -23.88 19.42 -5.83
CA ARG A 139 -24.23 20.67 -6.53
C ARG A 139 -23.52 20.83 -7.88
N ILE A 140 -23.36 19.72 -8.60
CA ILE A 140 -22.74 19.70 -9.93
C ILE A 140 -23.76 19.23 -10.96
N ASP A 141 -23.78 19.88 -12.12
CA ASP A 141 -24.59 19.46 -13.26
C ASP A 141 -23.83 18.44 -14.13
N THR A 142 -24.53 17.81 -15.07
CA THR A 142 -23.95 16.77 -15.94
C THR A 142 -22.79 17.30 -16.79
N ALA A 143 -22.85 18.53 -17.30
CA ALA A 143 -21.81 19.07 -18.16
C ALA A 143 -20.52 19.33 -17.37
N ARG A 144 -20.64 19.97 -16.20
CA ARG A 144 -19.53 20.15 -15.27
C ARG A 144 -18.99 18.82 -14.77
N TRP A 145 -19.85 17.82 -14.53
CA TRP A 145 -19.40 16.49 -14.14
C TRP A 145 -18.54 15.83 -15.22
N THR A 146 -18.94 15.93 -16.49
CA THR A 146 -18.12 15.44 -17.62
C THR A 146 -16.73 16.09 -17.64
N GLU A 147 -16.65 17.40 -17.40
CA GLU A 147 -15.37 18.11 -17.32
C GLU A 147 -14.53 17.66 -16.12
N VAL A 148 -15.14 17.53 -14.93
CA VAL A 148 -14.48 17.00 -13.73
C VAL A 148 -13.91 15.60 -13.98
N ASP A 149 -14.73 14.70 -14.52
CA ASP A 149 -14.36 13.31 -14.78
C ASP A 149 -13.22 13.23 -15.80
N SER A 150 -13.31 13.99 -16.90
CA SER A 150 -12.25 14.03 -17.90
C SER A 150 -10.93 14.59 -17.34
N THR A 151 -11.00 15.62 -16.49
CA THR A 151 -9.83 16.28 -15.90
C THR A 151 -9.11 15.34 -14.94
N TRP A 152 -9.83 14.69 -14.02
CA TRP A 152 -9.23 13.76 -13.07
C TRP A 152 -8.67 12.52 -13.77
N LYS A 153 -9.38 11.96 -14.76
CA LYS A 153 -8.87 10.86 -15.58
C LYS A 153 -7.61 11.26 -16.36
N TRP A 154 -7.54 12.48 -16.87
CA TRP A 154 -6.34 12.95 -17.55
C TRP A 154 -5.15 13.04 -16.60
N ARG A 155 -5.34 13.63 -15.41
CA ARG A 155 -4.30 13.78 -14.40
C ARG A 155 -3.75 12.47 -13.84
N MET A 156 -4.57 11.42 -13.85
CA MET A 156 -4.21 10.06 -13.44
C MET A 156 -3.77 9.18 -14.62
N GLY A 157 -3.83 9.70 -15.85
CA GLY A 157 -3.53 8.95 -17.06
C GLY A 157 -2.04 8.89 -17.37
N PRO A 158 -1.62 7.98 -18.26
CA PRO A 158 -0.22 7.82 -18.67
C PRO A 158 0.38 9.05 -19.37
N GLN A 159 -0.47 9.97 -19.84
CA GLN A 159 -0.07 11.22 -20.50
C GLN A 159 0.28 12.37 -19.54
N ALA A 160 -0.04 12.23 -18.25
CA ALA A 160 0.28 13.22 -17.23
C ALA A 160 1.73 13.08 -16.74
N ASP A 161 2.17 14.04 -15.92
CA ASP A 161 3.41 13.88 -15.15
C ASP A 161 3.35 12.57 -14.35
N ALA A 162 4.38 11.72 -14.50
CA ALA A 162 4.36 10.36 -13.98
C ALA A 162 4.24 10.31 -12.45
N MET A 163 4.87 11.26 -11.75
CA MET A 163 4.83 11.31 -10.29
C MET A 163 3.47 11.81 -9.81
N ALA A 164 2.96 12.91 -10.37
CA ALA A 164 1.62 13.41 -10.06
C ALA A 164 0.55 12.34 -10.33
N ALA A 165 0.60 11.68 -11.49
CA ALA A 165 -0.33 10.64 -11.87
C ALA A 165 -0.29 9.45 -10.90
N SER A 166 0.91 9.01 -10.50
CA SER A 166 1.09 7.92 -9.53
C SER A 166 0.51 8.26 -8.15
N ILE A 167 0.82 9.46 -7.63
CA ILE A 167 0.31 9.94 -6.34
C ILE A 167 -1.22 10.06 -6.36
N LEU A 168 -1.76 10.70 -7.40
CA LEU A 168 -3.20 10.90 -7.54
C LEU A 168 -3.94 9.57 -7.72
N SER A 169 -3.43 8.66 -8.55
CA SER A 169 -4.05 7.34 -8.79
C SER A 169 -4.09 6.50 -7.52
N SER A 170 -2.97 6.46 -6.79
CA SER A 170 -2.87 5.72 -5.52
C SER A 170 -3.83 6.29 -4.46
N SER A 171 -3.87 7.62 -4.34
CA SER A 171 -4.78 8.32 -3.42
C SER A 171 -6.25 8.10 -3.78
N TYR A 172 -6.58 8.22 -5.08
CA TYR A 172 -7.92 7.95 -5.59
C TYR A 172 -8.38 6.53 -5.27
N PHE A 173 -7.53 5.54 -5.53
CA PHE A 173 -7.87 4.13 -5.27
C PHE A 173 -8.19 3.89 -3.79
N ALA A 174 -7.36 4.40 -2.88
CA ALA A 174 -7.60 4.28 -1.44
C ALA A 174 -8.91 4.96 -1.01
N MET A 175 -9.15 6.20 -1.44
CA MET A 175 -10.38 6.95 -1.14
C MET A 175 -11.62 6.26 -1.73
N HIS A 176 -11.51 5.74 -2.95
CA HIS A 176 -12.59 5.03 -3.64
C HIS A 176 -12.94 3.74 -2.92
N GLN A 177 -11.95 2.92 -2.52
CA GLN A 177 -12.21 1.72 -1.71
C GLN A 177 -12.90 2.05 -0.38
N GLN A 178 -12.44 3.10 0.30
CA GLN A 178 -13.06 3.56 1.54
C GLN A 178 -14.51 3.99 1.32
N ALA A 179 -14.79 4.73 0.25
CA ALA A 179 -16.13 5.14 -0.12
C ALA A 179 -17.02 3.94 -0.48
N MET A 180 -16.53 3.00 -1.28
CA MET A 180 -17.25 1.75 -1.61
C MET A 180 -17.64 0.98 -0.35
N ALA A 181 -16.73 0.84 0.61
CA ALA A 181 -17.00 0.18 1.89
C ALA A 181 -17.98 0.94 2.79
N ALA A 182 -18.05 2.27 2.66
CA ALA A 182 -18.97 3.11 3.44
C ALA A 182 -20.39 3.09 2.86
N TYR A 183 -20.52 3.17 1.53
CA TYR A 183 -21.81 3.22 0.84
C TYR A 183 -22.41 1.85 0.56
N GLY A 184 -21.60 0.80 0.36
CA GLY A 184 -22.06 -0.57 0.13
C GLY A 184 -22.56 -1.31 1.37
N ARG A 185 -22.47 -0.70 2.56
CA ARG A 185 -23.01 -1.25 3.82
C ARG A 185 -24.45 -0.78 4.12
N ARG A 186 -25.06 -0.02 3.23
CA ARG A 186 -26.43 0.49 3.34
C ARG A 186 -27.33 -0.20 2.33
#